data_AF-A0A7J4VWX3-F1
#
_entry.id   AF-A0A7J4VWX3-F1
#
_cell.length_a   1.000
_cell.length_b   1.000
_cell.length_c   1.000
_cell.angle_alpha   90.00
_cell.angle_beta   90.00
_cell.angle_gamma   90.00
#
_symmetry.space_group_name_H-M   'P 1'
#
loop_
_entity.id
_entity.type
_entity.pdbx_description
1 polymer ?
#
loop_
_entity_poly.entity_id
_entity_poly.type
_entity_poly.pdbx_seq_one_letter_code
_entity_poly.pdbx_strand_id
1 'polypeptide(L)'
;MMEHVRKGMAMKSEEERRREIEEEDRQLFMPGLTYGEYRRLTEREQHRAYQKFTQLPATVLGYWKSCSLSPCRRAKRCKGFLTEAQYEERYHRACPPCVGNSVERHAEIVKTLNALLERAKELQRAREEKGRK
;
A
#
# COMPACT_ATOMS: atom_id res chain seq x y z
N MET A 1 -51.93 -3.31 7.79
CA MET A 1 -50.85 -2.52 7.15
C MET A 1 -50.30 -1.58 8.21
N MET A 2 -49.06 -1.63 8.68
CA MET A 2 -47.83 -2.23 8.14
C MET A 2 -46.96 -2.77 9.28
N GLU A 3 -46.55 -4.03 9.19
CA GLU A 3 -45.40 -4.58 9.92
C GLU A 3 -44.13 -3.81 9.55
N HIS A 4 -43.57 -3.08 10.51
CA HIS A 4 -42.22 -2.55 10.37
C HIS A 4 -41.24 -3.62 10.84
N VAL A 5 -40.75 -4.41 9.89
CA VAL A 5 -39.63 -5.33 10.09
C VAL A 5 -38.38 -4.50 10.38
N ARG A 6 -38.11 -4.29 11.67
CA ARG A 6 -36.79 -3.87 12.14
C ARG A 6 -35.86 -5.07 11.95
N LYS A 7 -35.20 -5.15 10.79
CA LYS A 7 -34.11 -6.12 10.55
C LYS A 7 -33.05 -5.89 11.62
N GLY A 8 -33.06 -6.72 12.65
CA GLY A 8 -31.98 -6.77 13.64
C GLY A 8 -30.71 -7.23 12.96
N MET A 9 -29.68 -6.39 12.95
CA MET A 9 -28.31 -6.84 12.73
C MET A 9 -27.97 -7.70 13.95
N ALA A 10 -27.97 -9.02 13.81
CA ALA A 10 -27.53 -9.91 14.88
C ALA A 10 -26.09 -9.53 15.26
N MET A 11 -25.84 -9.22 16.54
CA MET A 11 -24.48 -9.04 17.04
C MET A 11 -23.78 -10.39 16.96
N LYS A 12 -22.67 -10.45 16.21
CA LYS A 12 -21.82 -11.64 16.11
C LYS A 12 -21.36 -12.06 17.51
N SER A 13 -21.30 -13.37 17.74
CA SER A 13 -20.71 -13.91 18.96
C SER A 13 -19.23 -13.51 19.08
N GLU A 14 -18.70 -13.52 20.31
CA GLU A 14 -17.27 -13.24 20.53
C GLU A 14 -16.36 -14.21 19.78
N GLU A 15 -16.78 -15.47 19.67
CA GLU A 15 -16.03 -16.49 18.94
C GLU A 15 -16.01 -16.21 17.42
N GLU A 16 -17.13 -15.84 16.83
CA GLU A 16 -17.19 -15.46 15.41
C GLU A 16 -16.32 -14.23 15.14
N ARG A 17 -16.38 -13.21 16.01
CA ARG A 17 -15.52 -12.03 15.90
C ARG A 17 -14.04 -12.40 16.00
N ARG A 18 -13.68 -13.31 16.90
CA ARG A 18 -12.29 -13.77 17.05
C ARG A 18 -11.80 -14.49 15.80
N ARG A 19 -12.63 -15.37 15.22
CA ARG A 19 -12.31 -16.09 13.97
C ARG A 19 -12.11 -15.12 12.80
N GLU A 20 -12.96 -14.10 12.67
CA GLU A 20 -12.84 -13.10 11.62
C GLU A 20 -11.56 -12.27 11.74
N ILE A 21 -11.20 -11.85 12.96
CA ILE A 21 -9.94 -11.13 13.19
C ILE A 21 -8.75 -12.03 12.86
N GLU A 22 -8.78 -13.29 13.27
CA GLU A 22 -7.70 -14.23 12.98
C GLU A 22 -7.56 -14.51 11.48
N GLU A 23 -8.68 -14.62 10.77
CA GLU A 23 -8.68 -14.76 9.31
C GLU A 23 -8.12 -13.51 8.63
N GLU A 24 -8.57 -12.32 9.03
CA GLU A 24 -8.07 -11.04 8.51
C GLU A 24 -6.57 -10.87 8.77
N ASP A 25 -6.11 -11.15 9.99
CA ASP A 25 -4.72 -11.02 10.39
C ASP A 25 -3.77 -11.95 9.61
N ARG A 26 -4.28 -13.09 9.12
CA ARG A 26 -3.54 -14.05 8.27
C ARG A 26 -3.48 -13.63 6.80
N GLN A 27 -4.31 -12.68 6.36
CA GLN A 27 -4.29 -12.24 4.96
C GLN A 27 -2.97 -11.52 4.63
N LEU A 28 -2.41 -11.84 3.47
CA LEU A 28 -1.24 -11.13 2.95
C LEU A 28 -1.64 -9.69 2.62
N PHE A 29 -0.96 -8.72 3.23
CA PHE A 29 -1.27 -7.29 3.05
C PHE A 29 -0.24 -6.58 2.18
N MET A 30 1.04 -6.88 2.40
CA MET A 30 2.16 -6.39 1.59
C MET A 30 3.13 -7.53 1.27
N PRO A 31 4.02 -7.38 0.28
CA PRO A 31 5.01 -8.41 -0.01
C PRO A 31 5.80 -8.83 1.25
N GLY A 32 5.60 -10.07 1.68
CA GLY A 32 6.24 -10.64 2.87
C GLY A 32 5.70 -10.16 4.21
N LEU A 33 4.48 -9.60 4.27
CA LEU A 33 3.87 -9.11 5.51
C LEU A 33 2.34 -9.34 5.52
N THR A 34 1.84 -10.06 6.51
CA THR A 34 0.39 -10.19 6.73
C THR A 34 -0.21 -8.93 7.33
N TYR A 35 -1.53 -8.80 7.28
CA TYR A 35 -2.23 -7.67 7.88
C TYR A 35 -2.02 -7.61 9.40
N GLY A 36 -2.07 -8.76 10.08
CA GLY A 36 -1.82 -8.84 11.51
C GLY A 36 -0.39 -8.45 11.87
N GLU A 37 0.60 -8.89 11.09
CA GLU A 37 2.00 -8.48 11.28
C GLU A 37 2.17 -6.98 11.06
N TYR A 38 1.58 -6.43 9.99
CA TYR A 38 1.60 -5.00 9.70
C TYR A 38 1.00 -4.16 10.83
N ARG A 39 -0.15 -4.57 11.37
CA ARG A 39 -0.83 -3.84 12.45
C ARG A 39 -0.04 -3.79 13.75
N ARG A 40 0.87 -4.75 13.96
CA ARG A 40 1.76 -4.79 15.13
C ARG A 40 3.01 -3.92 14.97
N LEU A 41 3.30 -3.42 13.76
CA LEU A 41 4.41 -2.52 13.51
C LEU A 41 4.16 -1.15 14.17
N THR A 42 5.26 -0.49 14.56
CA THR A 42 5.20 0.92 14.94
C THR A 42 4.71 1.77 13.76
N GLU A 43 4.14 2.94 14.06
CA GLU A 43 3.66 3.88 13.03
C GLU A 43 4.76 4.20 12.00
N ARG A 44 6.01 4.33 12.45
CA ARG A 44 7.13 4.63 11.56
C ARG A 44 7.49 3.47 10.63
N GLU A 45 7.42 2.23 11.12
CA GLU A 45 7.65 1.03 10.32
C GLU A 45 6.53 0.84 9.29
N GLN A 46 5.27 1.10 9.68
CA GLN A 46 4.13 1.13 8.77
C GLN A 46 4.35 2.13 7.63
N HIS A 47 4.78 3.37 7.95
CA HIS A 47 5.13 4.35 6.93
C HIS A 47 6.24 3.86 5.99
N ARG A 48 7.30 3.25 6.54
CA ARG A 48 8.40 2.71 5.73
C ARG A 48 7.94 1.57 4.83
N ALA A 49 7.04 0.72 5.30
CA ALA A 49 6.50 -0.37 4.50
C ALA A 49 5.70 0.16 3.29
N TYR A 50 4.84 1.16 3.50
CA TYR A 50 4.19 1.85 2.39
C TYR A 50 5.16 2.56 1.46
N GLN A 51 6.17 3.25 1.99
CA GLN A 51 7.19 3.91 1.16
C GLN A 51 7.95 2.93 0.27
N LYS A 52 8.27 1.73 0.77
CA LYS A 52 8.84 0.66 -0.07
C LYS A 52 7.88 0.30 -1.22
N PHE A 53 6.60 0.19 -0.92
CA PHE A 53 5.59 -0.17 -1.91
C PHE A 53 5.42 0.92 -2.98
N THR A 54 5.39 2.19 -2.58
CA THR A 54 5.20 3.34 -3.47
C THR A 54 6.49 3.84 -4.13
N GLN A 55 7.67 3.30 -3.76
CA GLN A 55 8.92 3.50 -4.50
C GLN A 55 8.85 2.98 -5.95
N LEU A 56 8.11 1.90 -6.20
CA LEU A 56 7.94 1.34 -7.54
C LEU A 56 7.20 2.30 -8.48
N PRO A 57 5.96 2.75 -8.19
CA PRO A 57 5.27 3.73 -9.04
C PRO A 57 6.05 5.05 -9.14
N ALA A 58 6.69 5.52 -8.06
CA ALA A 58 7.54 6.72 -8.11
C ALA A 58 8.74 6.56 -9.08
N THR A 59 9.26 5.33 -9.21
CA THR A 59 10.31 5.00 -10.17
C THR A 59 9.79 4.99 -11.59
N VAL A 60 8.63 4.36 -11.84
CA VAL A 60 7.97 4.31 -13.15
C VAL A 60 7.64 5.71 -13.66
N LEU A 61 7.14 6.57 -12.79
CA LEU A 61 6.81 7.97 -13.09
C LEU A 61 8.05 8.88 -13.25
N GLY A 62 9.26 8.38 -12.96
CA GLY A 62 10.49 9.12 -13.19
C GLY A 62 10.77 10.23 -12.18
N TYR A 63 10.08 10.26 -11.03
CA TYR A 63 10.26 11.32 -10.02
C TYR A 63 11.66 11.36 -9.41
N TRP A 64 12.44 10.29 -9.54
CA TRP A 64 13.85 10.31 -9.19
C TRP A 64 14.63 11.41 -9.93
N LYS A 65 14.20 11.86 -11.11
CA LYS A 65 14.86 12.93 -11.89
C LYS A 65 14.88 14.27 -11.15
N SER A 66 13.80 14.59 -10.44
CA SER A 66 13.64 15.84 -9.69
C SER A 66 13.80 15.68 -8.18
N CYS A 67 14.09 14.47 -7.70
CA CYS A 67 14.32 14.22 -6.28
C CYS A 67 15.60 14.90 -5.80
N SER A 68 15.58 15.47 -4.59
CA SER A 68 16.75 16.09 -3.94
C SER A 68 17.84 15.08 -3.59
N LEU A 69 17.50 13.82 -3.33
CA LEU A 69 18.44 12.76 -2.97
C LEU A 69 19.30 12.34 -4.18
N SER A 70 20.59 12.66 -4.12
CA SER A 70 21.56 12.29 -5.17
C SER A 70 21.61 10.78 -5.49
N PRO A 71 21.44 9.83 -4.54
CA PRO A 71 21.39 8.41 -4.87
C PRO A 71 20.21 8.01 -5.77
N CYS A 72 19.05 8.67 -5.65
CA CYS A 72 17.90 8.35 -6.49
C CYS A 72 18.16 8.74 -7.95
N ARG A 73 18.74 9.94 -8.16
CA ARG A 73 19.15 10.42 -9.49
C ARG A 73 20.18 9.50 -10.13
N ARG A 74 21.24 9.15 -9.40
CA ARG A 74 22.31 8.25 -9.90
C ARG A 74 21.79 6.86 -10.25
N ALA A 75 20.95 6.28 -9.39
CA ALA A 75 20.40 4.95 -9.61
C ALA A 75 19.28 4.90 -10.64
N LYS A 76 18.80 6.05 -11.14
CA LYS A 76 17.64 6.19 -12.02
C LYS A 76 16.38 5.49 -11.48
N ARG A 77 16.23 5.47 -10.15
CA ARG A 77 15.08 4.90 -9.43
C ARG A 77 14.93 5.48 -8.04
N CYS A 78 13.71 5.45 -7.51
CA CYS A 78 13.45 5.85 -6.14
C CYS A 78 14.07 4.84 -5.17
N LYS A 79 14.93 5.32 -4.27
CA LYS A 79 15.56 4.50 -3.20
C LYS A 79 15.43 5.13 -1.80
N GLY A 80 14.84 6.32 -1.73
CA GLY A 80 14.81 7.12 -0.52
C GLY A 80 13.66 6.76 0.41
N PHE A 81 13.83 7.13 1.66
CA PHE A 81 12.79 7.18 2.69
C PHE A 81 12.69 8.60 3.21
N LEU A 82 11.54 8.96 3.77
CA LEU A 82 11.36 10.26 4.40
C LEU A 82 12.31 10.42 5.59
N THR A 83 13.02 11.54 5.63
CA THR A 83 13.80 12.01 6.79
C THR A 83 12.88 12.66 7.82
N GLU A 84 13.32 12.85 9.07
CA GLU A 84 12.50 13.54 10.09
C GLU A 84 12.06 14.94 9.63
N ALA A 85 12.97 15.73 9.04
CA ALA A 85 12.62 17.03 8.49
C ALA A 85 11.49 16.95 7.44
N GLN A 86 11.46 15.90 6.61
CA GLN A 86 10.38 15.72 5.63
C GLN A 86 9.06 15.30 6.28
N TYR A 87 9.09 14.59 7.42
CA TYR A 87 7.88 14.35 8.20
C TYR A 87 7.31 15.66 8.76
N GLU A 88 8.17 16.56 9.24
CA GLU A 88 7.80 17.89 9.75
C GLU A 88 7.26 18.80 8.64
N GLU A 89 7.84 18.72 7.43
CA GLU A 89 7.37 19.41 6.22
C GLU A 89 6.06 18.83 5.63
N ARG A 90 5.39 17.92 6.35
CA ARG A 90 4.09 17.32 5.99
C ARG A 90 4.11 16.53 4.67
N TYR A 91 5.22 15.88 4.35
CA TYR A 91 5.22 14.87 3.28
C TYR A 91 4.18 13.80 3.58
N HIS A 92 3.53 13.31 2.52
CA HIS A 92 2.59 12.21 2.67
C HIS A 92 3.34 10.95 3.13
N ARG A 93 3.00 10.45 4.32
CA ARG A 93 3.76 9.43 5.06
C ARG A 93 3.91 8.10 4.32
N ALA A 94 2.96 7.78 3.45
CA ALA A 94 2.99 6.59 2.59
C ALA A 94 3.81 6.75 1.29
N CYS A 95 4.25 7.96 0.94
CA CYS A 95 4.98 8.25 -0.30
C CYS A 95 6.48 8.46 -0.03
N PRO A 96 7.37 8.03 -0.95
CA PRO A 96 8.80 8.25 -0.78
C PRO A 96 9.17 9.72 -1.07
N PRO A 97 10.37 10.16 -0.68
CA PRO A 97 10.81 11.55 -0.84
C PRO A 97 10.87 12.03 -2.30
N CYS A 98 10.92 11.14 -3.29
CA CYS A 98 10.86 11.54 -4.70
C CYS A 98 9.53 12.21 -5.07
N VAL A 99 8.44 11.90 -4.36
CA VAL A 99 7.12 12.45 -4.68
C VAL A 99 7.01 13.91 -4.24
N GLY A 100 7.71 14.30 -3.17
CA GLY A 100 7.60 15.65 -2.63
C GLY A 100 6.27 15.88 -1.90
N ASN A 101 5.95 17.16 -1.73
CA ASN A 101 4.69 17.66 -1.17
C ASN A 101 3.60 17.94 -2.23
N SER A 102 3.77 17.44 -3.46
CA SER A 102 2.78 17.67 -4.53
C SER A 102 1.62 16.68 -4.43
N VAL A 103 0.41 17.24 -4.27
CA VAL A 103 -0.86 16.50 -4.25
C VAL A 103 -1.10 15.80 -5.59
N GLU A 104 -0.76 16.47 -6.70
CA GLU A 104 -0.87 15.92 -8.05
C GLU A 104 -0.01 14.66 -8.18
N ARG A 105 1.25 14.74 -7.73
CA ARG A 105 2.14 13.58 -7.76
C ARG A 105 1.68 12.46 -6.85
N HIS A 106 1.06 12.76 -5.70
CA HIS A 106 0.43 11.73 -4.84
C HIS A 106 -0.72 11.02 -5.56
N ALA A 107 -1.58 11.76 -6.25
CA ALA A 107 -2.67 11.17 -7.04
C ALA A 107 -2.14 10.27 -8.17
N GLU A 108 -1.06 10.69 -8.85
CA GLU A 108 -0.40 9.89 -9.89
C GLU A 108 0.23 8.61 -9.34
N ILE A 109 0.76 8.63 -8.11
CA ILE A 109 1.23 7.42 -7.43
C ILE A 109 0.11 6.41 -7.25
N VAL A 110 -1.04 6.85 -6.73
CA VAL A 110 -2.20 5.95 -6.51
C VAL A 110 -2.69 5.37 -7.83
N LYS A 111 -2.85 6.22 -8.87
CA LYS A 111 -3.25 5.78 -10.21
C LYS A 111 -2.29 4.74 -10.79
N THR A 112 -0.99 5.00 -10.69
CA THR A 112 0.06 4.11 -11.22
C THR A 112 0.12 2.81 -10.44
N LEU A 113 -0.06 2.86 -9.12
CA LEU A 113 -0.07 1.68 -8.26
C LEU A 113 -1.23 0.74 -8.62
N ASN A 114 -2.44 1.28 -8.80
CA ASN A 114 -3.60 0.52 -9.23
C ASN A 114 -3.35 -0.15 -10.60
N ALA A 115 -2.80 0.59 -11.56
CA ALA A 115 -2.46 0.04 -12.87
C ALA A 115 -1.42 -1.11 -12.78
N LEU A 116 -0.41 -0.97 -11.93
CA LEU A 116 0.59 -2.03 -11.71
C LEU A 116 -0.02 -3.27 -11.04
N LEU A 117 -0.95 -3.09 -10.09
CA LEU A 117 -1.64 -4.20 -9.44
C LEU A 117 -2.54 -4.97 -10.41
N GLU A 118 -3.30 -4.27 -11.24
CA GLU A 118 -4.12 -4.94 -12.28
C GLU A 118 -3.23 -5.70 -13.27
N ARG A 119 -2.11 -5.10 -13.69
CA ARG A 119 -1.14 -5.78 -14.55
C ARG A 119 -0.54 -7.02 -13.89
N ALA A 120 -0.25 -6.99 -12.59
CA ALA A 120 0.26 -8.14 -11.86
C ALA A 120 -0.76 -9.29 -11.81
N LYS A 121 -2.05 -8.98 -11.59
CA LYS A 121 -3.14 -9.97 -11.62
C LYS A 121 -3.29 -10.63 -12.99
N GLU A 122 -3.20 -9.85 -14.08
CA GLU A 122 -3.20 -10.39 -15.45
C GLU A 122 -2.05 -11.38 -15.68
N LEU A 123 -0.84 -11.01 -15.27
CA LEU A 123 0.34 -11.86 -15.43
C LEU A 123 0.24 -13.14 -14.60
N GLN A 124 -0.34 -13.06 -13.40
CA GLN A 124 -0.60 -14.23 -12.56
C GLN A 124 -1.57 -15.19 -13.24
N ARG A 125 -2.72 -14.70 -13.71
CA ARG A 125 -3.71 -15.51 -14.46
C ARG A 125 -3.09 -16.20 -15.67
N ALA A 126 -2.33 -15.46 -16.47
CA ALA A 126 -1.65 -16.01 -17.64
C ALA A 126 -0.62 -17.09 -17.28
N ARG A 127 0.05 -16.98 -16.12
CA ARG A 127 0.99 -18.00 -15.63
C ARG A 127 0.28 -19.26 -15.19
N GLU A 128 -0.84 -19.12 -14.47
CA GLU A 128 -1.68 -20.24 -14.03
C GLU A 128 -2.26 -21.01 -15.23
N GLU A 129 -2.72 -20.30 -16.26
CA GLU A 129 -3.18 -20.91 -17.52
C GLU A 129 -2.08 -21.66 -18.27
N LYS A 130 -0.86 -21.13 -18.30
CA LYS A 130 0.29 -21.79 -18.94
C LYS A 130 0.79 -23.00 -18.16
N GLY A 131 0.73 -22.97 -16.82
CA GLY A 131 1.13 -24.10 -15.97
C GLY A 131 0.11 -25.24 -15.92
N ARG A 132 -1.08 -25.03 -16.49
CA ARG A 132 -2.16 -26.02 -16.58
C ARG A 132 -2.19 -26.76 -17.92
N LYS A 133 -1.34 -26.36 -18.88
CA LYS A 133 -1.12 -27.02 -20.18
C LYS A 133 0.16 -27.85 -20.12
#